data_AF-A0A011Q7B9-F1
#
_entry.id   AF-A0A011Q7B9-F1
#
_cell.length_a   1.000
_cell.length_b   1.000
_cell.length_c   1.000
_cell.angle_alpha   90.00
_cell.angle_beta   90.00
_cell.angle_gamma   90.00
#
_symmetry.space_group_name_H-M   'P 1'
#
loop_
_entity.id
_entity.type
_entity.pdbx_description
1 polymer ?
#
loop_
_entity_poly.entity_id
_entity_poly.type
_entity_poly.pdbx_seq_one_letter_code
_entity_poly.pdbx_strand_id
1 'polypeptide(L)'
;MRDLPFVNPALSVEAIGFRRHGCGDRSLADPSTGSHPGDWIGAIITPWLVGLLLLPGGGILWSDRRPGDRCHIEFPIGPIEFIADYEAEADLPAYQYCPLFAPPSSFASQTAAQAAATAALTALLTATGVHDDPGRQPAAGQRESSRRAFLRRFVKT
;
A
#
# COMPACT_ATOMS: atom_id res chain seq x y z
N MET A 1 -19.14 8.45 -7.75
CA MET A 1 -19.19 7.08 -7.19
C MET A 1 -20.16 6.91 -6.01
N ARG A 2 -21.06 7.87 -5.67
CA ARG A 2 -21.78 7.86 -4.38
C ARG A 2 -22.89 6.80 -4.23
N ASP A 3 -23.40 6.26 -5.35
CA ASP A 3 -24.58 5.38 -5.38
C ASP A 3 -24.25 3.92 -5.70
N LEU A 4 -22.99 3.50 -5.53
CA LEU A 4 -22.54 2.15 -5.85
C LEU A 4 -22.62 1.22 -4.62
N PRO A 5 -22.97 -0.06 -4.78
CA PRO A 5 -23.23 -0.97 -3.66
C PRO A 5 -22.00 -1.30 -2.80
N PHE A 6 -20.79 -0.96 -3.27
CA PHE A 6 -19.53 -1.16 -2.54
C PHE A 6 -19.08 0.07 -1.73
N VAL A 7 -19.86 1.16 -1.78
CA VAL A 7 -19.57 2.41 -1.07
C VAL A 7 -19.99 2.27 0.37
N ASN A 8 -19.06 2.49 1.29
CA ASN A 8 -19.35 2.56 2.71
C ASN A 8 -19.71 4.01 3.10
N PRO A 9 -20.99 4.33 3.38
CA PRO A 9 -21.41 5.68 3.72
C PRO A 9 -20.93 6.13 5.11
N ALA A 10 -20.46 5.21 5.96
CA ALA A 10 -19.87 5.54 7.25
C ALA A 10 -18.47 6.17 7.12
N LEU A 11 -17.89 6.15 5.91
CA LEU A 11 -16.57 6.69 5.64
C LEU A 11 -16.65 7.97 4.83
N SER A 12 -15.69 8.86 5.09
CA SER A 12 -15.47 10.10 4.33
C SER A 12 -14.05 10.12 3.77
N VAL A 13 -13.85 10.92 2.72
CA VAL A 13 -12.52 11.10 2.14
C VAL A 13 -11.62 11.81 3.16
N GLU A 14 -10.51 11.18 3.54
CA GLU A 14 -9.58 11.72 4.54
C GLU A 14 -8.13 11.31 4.25
N ALA A 15 -7.23 12.28 4.29
CA ALA A 15 -5.79 12.08 4.16
C ALA A 15 -5.13 12.05 5.55
N ILE A 16 -4.32 11.03 5.83
CA ILE A 16 -3.76 10.76 7.16
C ILE A 16 -2.24 10.63 7.10
N GLY A 17 -1.57 11.35 8.00
CA GLY A 17 -0.20 11.05 8.41
C GLY A 17 0.89 11.31 7.37
N PHE A 18 0.60 12.10 6.34
CA PHE A 18 1.54 12.44 5.27
C PHE A 18 2.84 13.01 5.82
N ARG A 19 3.95 12.35 5.47
CA ARG A 19 5.29 12.74 5.91
C ARG A 19 6.32 12.42 4.83
N ARG A 20 7.44 13.14 4.87
CA ARG A 20 8.57 12.88 3.98
C ARG A 20 9.30 11.61 4.40
N HIS A 21 9.58 10.72 3.44
CA HIS A 21 10.34 9.48 3.60
C HIS A 21 11.39 9.36 2.48
N GLY A 22 12.47 8.61 2.74
CA GLY A 22 13.56 8.43 1.77
C GLY A 22 14.30 9.72 1.47
N CYS A 23 14.97 10.28 2.48
CA CYS A 23 15.80 11.47 2.29
C CYS A 23 16.86 11.19 1.22
N GLY A 24 16.83 11.97 0.14
CA GLY A 24 17.90 11.99 -0.87
C GLY A 24 19.20 12.52 -0.29
N ASP A 25 20.26 12.57 -1.10
CA ASP A 25 21.53 13.15 -0.67
C ASP A 25 21.32 14.54 -0.07
N ARG A 26 21.68 14.70 1.22
CA ARG A 26 21.53 15.97 1.95
C ARG A 26 22.35 17.10 1.32
N SER A 27 23.33 16.77 0.47
CA SER A 27 24.16 17.71 -0.28
C SER A 27 23.39 18.45 -1.40
N LEU A 28 22.28 17.87 -1.89
CA LEU A 28 21.44 18.47 -2.94
C LEU A 28 20.27 19.31 -2.38
N ALA A 29 20.15 19.42 -1.05
CA ALA A 29 19.11 20.22 -0.42
C ALA A 29 19.35 21.71 -0.71
N ASP A 30 18.37 22.37 -1.33
CA ASP A 30 18.40 23.82 -1.53
C ASP A 30 18.40 24.54 -0.15
N PRO A 31 19.50 25.25 0.20
CA PRO A 31 19.62 25.92 1.49
C PRO A 31 18.63 27.08 1.65
N SER A 32 18.00 27.57 0.57
CA SER A 32 17.04 28.66 0.62
C SER A 32 15.63 28.23 1.05
N THR A 33 15.29 26.95 0.90
CA THR A 33 13.94 26.43 1.18
C THR A 33 13.84 25.72 2.55
N GLY A 34 14.97 25.39 3.19
CA GLY A 34 15.02 24.74 4.51
C GLY A 34 14.33 23.35 4.59
N SER A 35 13.79 22.86 3.47
CA SER A 35 13.10 21.59 3.36
C SER A 35 14.08 20.49 3.00
N HIS A 36 14.08 19.43 3.79
CA HIS A 36 14.82 18.22 3.45
C HIS A 36 14.14 17.51 2.27
N PRO A 37 14.89 17.11 1.23
CA PRO A 37 14.34 16.34 0.12
C PRO A 37 13.79 14.99 0.63
N GLY A 38 12.67 14.54 0.08
CA GLY A 38 12.05 13.27 0.45
C GLY A 38 10.64 13.17 -0.10
N ASP A 39 10.27 11.97 -0.55
CA ASP A 39 8.95 11.71 -1.14
C ASP A 39 7.88 11.61 -0.06
N TRP A 40 6.65 11.99 -0.39
CA TRP A 40 5.56 12.02 0.57
C TRP A 40 4.86 10.69 0.62
N ILE A 41 4.79 10.08 1.81
CA ILE A 41 4.02 8.86 2.05
C ILE A 41 2.92 9.16 3.08
N GLY A 42 1.71 8.70 2.82
CA GLY A 42 0.57 8.84 3.72
C GLY A 42 -0.49 7.79 3.44
N ALA A 43 -1.54 7.77 4.27
CA ALA A 43 -2.70 6.94 4.05
C ALA A 43 -3.88 7.79 3.53
N ILE A 44 -4.71 7.19 2.69
CA ILE A 44 -5.96 7.75 2.20
C ILE A 44 -7.12 6.84 2.60
N ILE A 45 -8.15 7.45 3.17
CA ILE A 45 -9.45 6.83 3.39
C ILE A 45 -10.39 7.40 2.35
N THR A 46 -11.15 6.52 1.71
CA THR A 46 -12.27 6.88 0.85
C THR A 46 -13.43 5.94 1.17
N PRO A 47 -14.67 6.30 0.76
CA PRO A 47 -15.82 5.42 0.91
C PRO A 47 -15.69 4.07 0.20
N TRP A 48 -14.78 3.91 -0.77
CA TRP A 48 -14.61 2.68 -1.57
C TRP A 48 -13.22 2.01 -1.39
N LEU A 49 -12.29 2.64 -0.66
CA LEU A 49 -10.92 2.16 -0.51
C LEU A 49 -10.26 2.77 0.73
N VAL A 50 -9.49 1.97 1.48
CA VAL A 50 -8.43 2.48 2.37
C VAL A 50 -7.09 2.00 1.83
N GLY A 51 -6.15 2.93 1.65
CA GLY A 51 -4.87 2.64 1.00
C GLY A 51 -3.76 3.59 1.39
N LEU A 52 -2.58 3.36 0.84
CA LEU A 52 -1.42 4.24 0.95
C LEU A 52 -1.26 5.05 -0.33
N LEU A 53 -0.75 6.27 -0.20
CA LEU A 53 -0.36 7.15 -1.30
C LEU A 53 1.09 7.58 -1.15
N LEU A 54 1.84 7.43 -2.23
CA LEU A 54 3.17 8.00 -2.42
C LEU A 54 3.08 9.12 -3.45
N LEU A 55 3.63 10.29 -3.12
CA LEU A 55 3.67 11.47 -3.99
C LEU A 55 5.11 11.94 -4.19
N PRO A 56 5.44 12.55 -5.35
CA PRO A 56 6.78 13.07 -5.59
C PRO A 56 7.12 14.19 -4.61
N GLY A 57 8.30 14.12 -3.98
CA GLY A 57 8.78 15.14 -3.05
C GLY A 57 10.29 15.41 -3.15
N GLY A 58 10.93 14.89 -4.20
CA GLY A 58 12.36 14.98 -4.42
C GLY A 58 13.17 13.96 -3.63
N GLY A 59 12.54 12.86 -3.21
CA GLY A 59 13.22 11.73 -2.57
C GLY A 59 13.72 10.70 -3.59
N ILE A 60 14.01 9.50 -3.09
CA ILE A 60 14.53 8.37 -3.87
C ILE A 60 13.49 7.27 -4.14
N LEU A 61 12.29 7.40 -3.57
CA LEU A 61 11.24 6.38 -3.64
C LEU A 61 10.38 6.58 -4.88
N TRP A 62 10.16 7.84 -5.25
CA TRP A 62 9.41 8.20 -6.43
C TRP A 62 10.15 7.81 -7.70
N SER A 63 9.39 7.40 -8.71
CA SER A 63 9.89 7.17 -10.07
C SER A 63 8.75 7.43 -11.03
N ASP A 64 9.00 8.18 -12.10
CA ASP A 64 8.00 8.43 -13.11
C ASP A 64 7.67 7.15 -13.87
N ARG A 65 6.38 6.82 -13.91
CA ARG A 65 5.85 5.55 -14.42
C ARG A 65 4.56 5.81 -15.18
N ARG A 66 4.21 4.88 -16.09
CA ARG A 66 2.95 4.99 -16.84
C ARG A 66 1.78 4.64 -15.91
N PRO A 67 0.59 5.23 -16.11
CA PRO A 67 -0.62 4.78 -15.43
C PRO A 67 -0.80 3.26 -15.52
N GLY A 68 -1.09 2.63 -14.38
CA GLY A 68 -1.26 1.18 -14.25
C GLY A 68 0.03 0.39 -14.06
N ASP A 69 1.22 1.00 -14.21
CA ASP A 69 2.48 0.31 -13.94
C ASP A 69 2.60 -0.02 -12.46
N ARG A 70 3.09 -1.23 -12.17
CA ARG A 70 3.37 -1.68 -10.81
C ARG A 70 4.83 -1.44 -10.45
N CYS A 71 5.08 -0.96 -9.24
CA CYS A 71 6.41 -0.73 -8.71
C CYS A 71 6.54 -1.31 -7.31
N HIS A 72 7.67 -1.93 -7.03
CA HIS A 72 8.00 -2.39 -5.69
C HIS A 72 8.89 -1.34 -5.03
N ILE A 73 8.47 -0.85 -3.88
CA ILE A 73 9.17 0.17 -3.11
C ILE A 73 9.62 -0.47 -1.81
N GLU A 74 10.91 -0.36 -1.54
CA GLU A 74 11.52 -0.92 -0.33
C GLU A 74 11.16 -0.09 0.89
N PHE A 75 10.49 -0.72 1.85
CA PHE A 75 10.22 -0.16 3.17
C PHE A 75 10.91 -1.01 4.25
N PRO A 76 11.03 -0.52 5.49
CA PRO A 76 11.58 -1.29 6.60
C PRO A 76 10.91 -2.65 6.84
N ILE A 77 9.64 -2.81 6.46
CA ILE A 77 8.91 -4.10 6.54
C ILE A 77 9.12 -5.02 5.33
N GLY A 78 9.85 -4.56 4.32
CA GLY A 78 10.05 -5.22 3.04
C GLY A 78 9.43 -4.46 1.85
N PRO A 79 9.53 -5.03 0.64
CA PRO A 79 9.01 -4.42 -0.58
C PRO A 79 7.49 -4.41 -0.60
N ILE A 80 6.91 -3.24 -0.87
CA ILE A 80 5.47 -3.07 -1.07
C ILE A 80 5.18 -2.68 -2.52
N GLU A 81 4.17 -3.34 -3.11
CA GLU A 81 3.71 -3.03 -4.47
C GLU A 81 2.79 -1.80 -4.44
N PHE A 82 3.16 -0.79 -5.23
CA PHE A 82 2.35 0.38 -5.56
C PHE A 82 1.99 0.35 -7.04
N ILE A 83 0.88 1.00 -7.38
CA ILE A 83 0.38 1.18 -8.74
C ILE A 83 0.47 2.65 -9.08
N ALA A 84 1.15 2.98 -10.17
CA ALA A 84 1.25 4.34 -10.65
C ALA A 84 -0.04 4.81 -11.32
N ASP A 85 -0.37 6.06 -11.10
CA ASP A 85 -1.49 6.74 -11.73
C ASP A 85 -1.07 8.14 -12.18
N TYR A 86 -1.66 8.58 -13.28
CA TYR A 86 -1.38 9.91 -13.82
C TYR A 86 -2.56 10.46 -14.60
N GLU A 87 -3.00 11.67 -14.23
CA GLU A 87 -4.11 12.41 -14.82
C GLU A 87 -3.72 13.89 -14.93
N ALA A 88 -3.44 14.37 -16.15
CA ALA A 88 -2.77 15.66 -16.35
C ALA A 88 -3.58 16.87 -15.82
N GLU A 89 -4.90 16.79 -15.87
CA GLU A 89 -5.81 17.87 -15.48
C GLU A 89 -6.23 17.82 -13.99
N ALA A 90 -5.74 16.84 -13.23
CA ALA A 90 -6.04 16.73 -11.80
C ALA A 90 -5.15 17.66 -10.96
N ASP A 91 -5.68 18.13 -9.82
CA ASP A 91 -4.89 18.90 -8.83
C ASP A 91 -3.67 18.12 -8.33
N LEU A 92 -3.79 16.80 -8.30
CA LEU A 92 -2.70 15.87 -8.02
C LEU A 92 -2.48 14.98 -9.25
N PRO A 93 -1.65 15.41 -10.20
CA PRO A 93 -1.60 14.79 -11.51
C PRO A 93 -0.82 13.49 -11.54
N ALA A 94 0.04 13.22 -10.56
CA ALA A 94 0.81 12.00 -10.47
C ALA A 94 0.82 11.49 -9.03
N TYR A 95 0.44 10.24 -8.84
CA TYR A 95 0.55 9.56 -7.55
C TYR A 95 0.78 8.06 -7.76
N GLN A 96 1.27 7.40 -6.73
CA GLN A 96 1.35 5.95 -6.68
C GLN A 96 0.55 5.48 -5.47
N TYR A 97 -0.28 4.45 -5.64
CA TYR A 97 -1.19 3.99 -4.59
C TYR A 97 -1.05 2.50 -4.31
N CYS A 98 -1.22 2.12 -3.04
CA CYS A 98 -1.27 0.74 -2.59
C CYS A 98 -2.61 0.48 -1.88
N PRO A 99 -3.56 -0.23 -2.51
CA PRO A 99 -4.79 -0.64 -1.85
C PRO A 99 -4.49 -1.56 -0.67
N LEU A 100 -4.93 -1.18 0.54
CA LEU A 100 -4.74 -2.02 1.75
C LEU A 100 -5.99 -2.82 2.07
N PHE A 101 -7.17 -2.19 1.94
CA PHE A 101 -8.45 -2.81 2.30
C PHE A 101 -9.47 -2.60 1.17
N ALA A 102 -9.92 -3.71 0.59
CA ALA A 102 -11.06 -3.76 -0.32
C ALA A 102 -11.85 -5.07 -0.07
N PRO A 103 -13.16 -5.01 0.23
CA PRO A 103 -14.01 -3.81 0.31
C PRO A 103 -13.90 -3.09 1.67
N PRO A 104 -14.07 -1.76 1.72
CA PRO A 104 -14.07 -0.97 2.95
C PRO A 104 -15.34 -1.14 3.79
N SER A 105 -16.32 -1.94 3.33
CA SER A 105 -17.52 -2.31 4.10
C SER A 105 -17.18 -3.01 5.41
N SER A 106 -15.96 -3.52 5.56
CA SER A 106 -15.44 -4.09 6.80
C SER A 106 -15.27 -3.06 7.92
N PHE A 107 -15.25 -1.76 7.62
CA PHE A 107 -15.12 -0.70 8.62
C PHE A 107 -16.49 -0.24 9.13
N ALA A 108 -16.71 -0.35 10.44
CA ALA A 108 -17.94 0.08 11.08
C ALA A 108 -18.06 1.61 11.24
N SER A 109 -16.94 2.34 11.18
CA SER A 109 -16.91 3.80 11.36
C SER A 109 -15.64 4.43 10.79
N GLN A 110 -15.66 5.75 10.59
CA GLN A 110 -14.47 6.53 10.22
C GLN A 110 -13.32 6.33 11.22
N THR A 111 -13.61 6.33 12.52
CA THR A 111 -12.59 6.12 13.57
C THR A 111 -11.91 4.76 13.45
N ALA A 112 -12.65 3.71 13.10
CA ALA A 112 -12.07 2.38 12.86
C ALA A 112 -11.13 2.39 11.63
N ALA A 113 -11.53 3.08 10.56
CA ALA A 113 -10.69 3.22 9.37
C ALA A 113 -9.44 4.08 9.63
N GLN A 114 -9.56 5.16 10.40
CA GLN A 114 -8.43 5.99 10.85
C GLN A 114 -7.42 5.17 11.66
N ALA A 115 -7.89 4.36 12.61
CA ALA A 115 -7.05 3.50 13.42
C ALA A 115 -6.28 2.49 12.56
N ALA A 116 -6.96 1.83 11.61
CA ALA A 116 -6.33 0.88 10.70
C ALA A 116 -5.32 1.55 9.75
N ALA A 117 -5.67 2.69 9.15
CA ALA A 117 -4.79 3.46 8.28
C ALA A 117 -3.53 3.94 9.01
N THR A 118 -3.70 4.44 10.24
CA THR A 118 -2.58 4.88 11.08
C THR A 118 -1.68 3.73 11.50
N ALA A 119 -2.27 2.58 11.85
CA ALA A 119 -1.51 1.37 12.19
C ALA A 119 -0.72 0.85 10.98
N ALA A 120 -1.34 0.81 9.80
CA ALA A 120 -0.67 0.39 8.56
C ALA A 120 0.50 1.31 8.18
N LEU A 121 0.29 2.63 8.26
CA LEU A 121 1.36 3.61 8.00
C LEU A 121 2.50 3.49 9.03
N THR A 122 2.18 3.23 10.29
CA THR A 122 3.18 3.03 11.35
C THR A 122 3.98 1.75 11.10
N ALA A 123 3.30 0.65 10.76
CA ALA A 123 3.94 -0.62 10.42
C ALA A 123 4.87 -0.43 9.22
N LEU A 124 4.39 0.17 8.13
CA LEU A 124 5.17 0.45 6.92
C LEU A 124 6.52 1.12 7.21
N LEU A 125 6.54 2.08 8.14
CA LEU A 125 7.69 2.94 8.40
C LEU A 125 8.56 2.51 9.57
N THR A 126 8.07 1.59 10.41
CA THR A 126 8.82 1.11 11.57
C THR A 126 9.58 -0.14 11.16
N ALA A 127 10.91 -0.11 11.30
CA ALA A 127 11.71 -1.32 11.17
C ALA A 127 11.29 -2.31 12.24
N THR A 128 10.48 -3.30 11.86
CA THR A 128 10.22 -4.46 12.69
C THR A 128 11.48 -5.30 12.72
N GLY A 129 12.41 -4.93 13.61
CA GLY A 129 13.32 -5.92 14.16
C GLY A 129 12.44 -6.95 14.86
N VAL A 130 12.39 -8.16 14.31
CA VAL A 130 11.61 -9.33 14.78
C VAL A 130 10.11 -9.23 14.44
N HIS A 131 9.74 -9.91 13.34
CA HIS A 131 8.44 -10.58 13.25
C HIS A 131 8.37 -11.57 14.44
N ASP A 132 7.80 -11.15 15.57
CA ASP A 132 7.20 -12.10 16.50
C ASP A 132 5.88 -12.49 15.85
N ASP A 133 5.86 -13.66 15.25
CA ASP A 133 4.68 -14.30 14.68
C ASP A 133 3.90 -14.95 15.84
N PRO A 134 2.74 -14.42 16.29
CA PRO A 134 1.96 -15.08 17.33
C PRO A 134 1.10 -16.23 16.76
N GLY A 135 1.48 -16.81 15.61
CA GLY A 135 0.69 -17.79 14.87
C GLY A 135 1.39 -19.11 14.56
N ARG A 136 2.68 -19.29 14.88
CA ARG A 136 3.40 -20.53 14.56
C ARG A 136 3.08 -21.63 15.56
N GLN A 137 1.90 -22.22 15.41
CA GLN A 137 1.67 -23.59 15.87
C GLN A 137 2.53 -24.56 15.03
N PRO A 138 3.34 -25.43 15.66
CA PRO A 138 4.11 -26.42 14.93
C PRO A 138 3.17 -27.54 14.47
N ALA A 139 2.67 -27.46 13.25
CA ALA A 139 2.05 -28.61 12.58
C ALA A 139 3.16 -29.52 12.02
N ALA A 140 3.67 -30.40 12.88
CA ALA A 140 4.32 -31.63 12.42
C ALA A 140 3.22 -32.57 11.89
N GLY A 141 3.36 -33.07 10.66
CA GLY A 141 2.55 -34.19 10.18
C GLY A 141 2.30 -34.23 8.67
N GLN A 142 3.06 -35.07 7.99
CA GLN A 142 2.92 -35.50 6.59
C GLN A 142 1.48 -35.70 6.09
N ARG A 143 1.23 -35.33 4.83
CA ARG A 143 1.08 -36.32 3.74
C ARG A 143 1.00 -35.67 2.35
N GLU A 144 2.02 -36.00 1.58
CA GLU A 144 2.07 -36.18 0.13
C GLU A 144 0.70 -36.42 -0.52
N SER A 145 0.29 -35.53 -1.42
CA SER A 145 -0.70 -35.85 -2.45
C SER A 145 -0.23 -35.34 -3.80
N SER A 146 0.24 -36.31 -4.57
CA SER A 146 0.83 -36.21 -5.89
C SER A 146 -0.16 -35.59 -6.89
N ARG A 147 0.04 -34.32 -7.25
CA ARG A 147 -0.67 -33.61 -8.33
C ARG A 147 -0.46 -34.22 -9.74
N ARG A 148 0.32 -35.31 -9.85
CA ARG A 148 0.62 -36.04 -11.09
C ARG A 148 -0.30 -37.22 -11.38
N ALA A 149 -1.29 -37.51 -10.53
CA ALA A 149 -2.24 -38.61 -10.75
C ALA A 149 -3.54 -38.21 -11.49
N PHE A 150 -3.77 -36.92 -11.75
CA PHE A 150 -5.08 -36.44 -12.22
C PHE A 150 -5.26 -36.45 -13.75
N LEU A 151 -4.20 -36.60 -14.55
CA LEU A 151 -4.25 -36.35 -16.01
C LEU A 151 -3.93 -37.56 -16.91
N ARG A 152 -4.08 -38.81 -16.45
CA ARG A 152 -3.88 -39.98 -17.34
C ARG A 152 -5.06 -40.96 -17.45
N ARG A 153 -6.29 -40.57 -17.08
CA ARG A 153 -7.47 -41.45 -17.20
C ARG A 153 -8.56 -40.99 -18.18
N PHE A 154 -8.21 -40.33 -19.28
CA PHE A 154 -9.12 -40.23 -20.43
C PHE A 154 -8.35 -40.19 -21.75
N VAL A 155 -8.05 -41.36 -22.33
CA VAL A 155 -8.33 -41.67 -23.75
C VAL A 155 -8.51 -43.19 -23.84
N LYS A 156 -9.69 -43.56 -24.35
CA LYS A 156 -10.22 -44.87 -24.72
C LYS A 156 -9.74 -45.14 -26.17
N THR A 157 -9.33 -46.34 -26.55
CA THR A 157 -10.17 -47.38 -27.17
C THR A 157 -9.26 -48.56 -27.48
#